data_AF-X1SI49-F1
#
_entry.id   AF-X1SI49-F1
#
_cell.length_a   1.000
_cell.length_b   1.000
_cell.length_c   1.000
_cell.angle_alpha   90.00
_cell.angle_beta   90.00
_cell.angle_gamma   90.00
#
_symmetry.space_group_name_H-M   'P 1'
#
loop_
_entity.id
_entity.type
_entity.pdbx_description
1 polymer ?
#
loop_
_entity_poly.entity_id
_entity_poly.type
_entity_poly.pdbx_seq_one_letter_code
_entity_poly.pdbx_strand_id
1 'polypeptide(L)'
;GLGNEMLRVGAIKIVGDGAIAGRTAYLSEPYEGTTDDFGILAIDPEVLEERVMAAHRAGFQVAVHANGDRIINITLDAYEKALRAYPREDHRHRDISGK
;
A
#
# COMPACT_ATOMS: atom_id res chain seq x y z
N GLY A 1 6.96 21.22 4.30
CA GLY A 1 6.87 20.00 5.14
C GLY A 1 7.79 20.15 6.33
N LEU A 2 7.66 19.29 7.34
CA LEU A 2 8.52 19.31 8.52
C LEU A 2 9.96 18.90 8.15
N GLY A 3 10.95 19.78 8.38
CA GLY A 3 12.35 19.54 8.01
C GLY A 3 13.06 20.79 7.47
N ASN A 4 14.16 20.59 6.74
CA ASN A 4 14.96 21.64 6.09
C ASN A 4 15.21 21.33 4.60
N GLU A 5 16.20 21.98 3.98
CA GLU A 5 16.52 21.79 2.55
C GLU A 5 17.03 20.39 2.21
N MET A 6 17.73 19.75 3.15
CA MET A 6 18.39 18.45 2.95
C MET A 6 17.56 17.26 3.43
N LEU A 7 16.73 17.46 4.46
CA LEU A 7 15.93 16.41 5.10
C LEU A 7 14.50 16.87 5.32
N ARG A 8 13.53 16.06 4.91
CA ARG A 8 12.10 16.31 5.15
C ARG A 8 11.40 15.03 5.60
N VAL A 9 10.50 15.16 6.56
CA VAL A 9 9.53 14.10 6.86
C VAL A 9 8.55 14.02 5.70
N GLY A 10 8.51 12.86 5.05
CA GLY A 10 7.73 12.59 3.86
C GLY A 10 6.50 11.73 4.13
N ALA A 11 6.26 10.78 3.23
CA ALA A 11 5.14 9.87 3.32
C ALA A 11 5.31 8.82 4.43
N ILE A 12 4.18 8.31 4.93
CA ILE A 12 4.13 7.06 5.68
C ILE A 12 4.32 5.92 4.67
N LYS A 13 5.34 5.06 4.91
CA LYS A 13 5.58 3.85 4.12
C LYS A 13 4.90 2.66 4.80
N ILE A 14 4.16 1.87 4.02
CA ILE A 14 3.57 0.60 4.46
C ILE A 14 4.04 -0.51 3.51
N VAL A 15 4.19 -1.73 4.02
CA VAL A 15 4.53 -2.91 3.21
C VAL A 15 3.31 -3.82 3.13
N GLY A 16 2.78 -3.98 1.92
CA GLY A 16 1.59 -4.79 1.64
C GLY A 16 1.92 -6.25 1.35
N ASP A 17 2.97 -6.49 0.56
CA ASP A 17 3.43 -7.82 0.17
C ASP A 17 4.96 -7.88 -0.04
N GLY A 18 5.45 -9.02 -0.56
CA GLY A 18 6.86 -9.24 -0.88
C GLY A 18 7.22 -8.82 -2.31
N ALA A 19 8.03 -9.64 -2.99
CA ALA A 19 8.54 -9.37 -4.33
C ALA A 19 8.17 -10.48 -5.32
N ILE A 20 7.97 -10.12 -6.59
CA ILE A 20 7.65 -11.07 -7.68
C ILE A 20 8.78 -12.09 -7.83
N ALA A 21 10.04 -11.62 -7.88
CA ALA A 21 11.21 -12.50 -8.05
C ALA A 21 11.35 -13.55 -6.94
N GLY A 22 10.88 -13.22 -5.73
CA GLY A 22 10.89 -14.14 -4.59
C GLY A 22 9.63 -14.99 -4.46
N ARG A 23 8.66 -14.88 -5.39
CA ARG A 23 7.31 -15.46 -5.28
C ARG A 23 6.59 -15.11 -3.97
N THR A 24 6.77 -13.87 -3.52
CA THR A 24 6.16 -13.37 -2.28
C THR A 24 5.24 -12.18 -2.51
N ALA A 25 5.11 -11.72 -3.76
CA ALA A 25 4.05 -10.79 -4.13
C ALA A 25 2.67 -11.46 -3.98
N TYR A 26 1.67 -10.74 -3.47
CA TYR A 26 0.38 -11.33 -3.12
C TYR A 26 -0.63 -11.25 -4.27
N LEU A 27 -0.90 -12.41 -4.89
CA LEU A 27 -1.62 -12.53 -6.15
C LEU A 27 -3.09 -12.96 -5.95
N SER A 28 -3.93 -12.69 -6.94
CA SER A 28 -5.31 -13.22 -6.97
C SER A 28 -5.38 -14.67 -7.45
N GLU A 29 -4.41 -15.09 -8.25
CA GLU A 29 -4.25 -16.45 -8.77
C GLU A 29 -2.99 -17.10 -8.16
N PRO A 30 -2.96 -18.43 -8.02
CA PRO A 30 -1.77 -19.10 -7.49
C PRO A 30 -0.59 -18.96 -8.45
N TYR A 31 0.63 -18.96 -7.91
CA TYR A 31 1.84 -18.97 -8.72
C TYR A 31 1.85 -20.17 -9.67
N GLU A 32 2.43 -19.98 -10.86
CA GLU A 32 2.54 -21.04 -11.86
C GLU A 32 3.23 -22.28 -11.28
N GLY A 33 2.58 -23.43 -11.44
CA GLY A 33 3.04 -24.72 -10.91
C GLY A 33 2.64 -25.01 -9.46
N THR A 34 1.81 -24.17 -8.84
CA THR A 34 1.24 -24.41 -7.50
C THR A 34 -0.29 -24.44 -7.55
N THR A 35 -0.92 -24.91 -6.47
CA THR A 35 -2.40 -24.93 -6.33
C THR A 35 -2.92 -23.95 -5.30
N ASP A 36 -2.08 -23.56 -4.35
CA ASP A 36 -2.45 -22.87 -3.12
C ASP A 36 -1.39 -21.86 -2.63
N ASP A 37 -0.39 -21.55 -3.46
CA ASP A 37 0.59 -20.51 -3.16
C ASP A 37 0.24 -19.21 -3.90
N PHE A 38 -0.26 -18.23 -3.15
CA PHE A 38 -0.63 -16.90 -3.65
C PHE A 38 0.38 -15.83 -3.21
N GLY A 39 1.53 -16.22 -2.65
CA GLY A 39 2.50 -15.31 -2.07
C GLY A 39 2.16 -14.86 -0.64
N ILE A 40 2.73 -13.73 -0.21
CA ILE A 40 2.69 -13.30 1.19
C ILE A 40 1.90 -12.00 1.33
N LEU A 41 0.84 -12.07 2.13
CA LEU A 41 0.14 -10.91 2.64
C LEU A 41 0.89 -10.39 3.88
N ALA A 42 1.70 -9.35 3.70
CA ALA A 42 2.58 -8.82 4.76
C ALA A 42 1.85 -7.97 5.80
N ILE A 43 0.63 -7.53 5.47
CA ILE A 43 -0.24 -6.77 6.35
C ILE A 43 -1.68 -7.25 6.17
N ASP A 44 -2.38 -7.38 7.29
CA ASP A 44 -3.81 -7.64 7.30
C ASP A 44 -4.58 -6.50 6.60
N PRO A 45 -5.58 -6.78 5.72
CA PRO A 45 -6.25 -5.75 4.93
C PRO A 45 -6.97 -4.70 5.78
N GLU A 46 -7.60 -5.13 6.88
CA GLU A 46 -8.30 -4.25 7.81
C GLU A 46 -7.31 -3.32 8.52
N VAL A 47 -6.13 -3.84 8.90
CA VAL A 47 -5.05 -3.02 9.48
C VAL A 47 -4.46 -2.05 8.45
N LEU A 48 -4.32 -2.45 7.18
CA LEU A 48 -3.90 -1.55 6.11
C LEU A 48 -4.87 -0.38 5.95
N GLU A 49 -6.17 -0.68 5.88
CA GLU A 49 -7.23 0.33 5.78
C GLU A 49 -7.20 1.29 6.97
N GLU A 50 -7.12 0.77 8.20
CA GLU A 50 -7.04 1.59 9.41
C GLU A 50 -5.85 2.56 9.36
N ARG A 51 -4.66 2.05 8.98
CA ARG A 51 -3.43 2.86 8.91
C ARG A 51 -3.50 3.90 7.80
N VAL A 52 -4.04 3.54 6.64
CA VAL A 52 -4.25 4.46 5.52
C VAL A 52 -5.21 5.57 5.95
N MET A 53 -6.35 5.23 6.55
CA MET A 53 -7.33 6.19 7.05
C MET A 53 -6.73 7.15 8.09
N ALA A 54 -6.00 6.61 9.07
CA ALA A 54 -5.38 7.41 10.12
C ALA A 54 -4.32 8.37 9.55
N ALA A 55 -3.43 7.89 8.69
CA ALA A 55 -2.38 8.71 8.08
C ALA A 55 -2.95 9.76 7.12
N HIS A 56 -3.95 9.39 6.32
CA HIS A 56 -4.65 10.29 5.42
C HIS A 56 -5.30 11.45 6.18
N ARG A 57 -6.08 11.12 7.23
CA ARG A 57 -6.77 12.10 8.09
C ARG A 57 -5.79 13.01 8.83
N ALA A 58 -4.61 12.49 9.19
CA ALA A 58 -3.54 13.27 9.79
C ALA A 58 -2.78 14.17 8.80
N GLY A 59 -3.17 14.20 7.52
CA GLY A 59 -2.56 15.05 6.50
C GLY A 59 -1.28 14.47 5.88
N PHE A 60 -0.92 13.23 6.18
CA PHE A 60 0.23 12.59 5.57
C PHE A 60 -0.08 12.07 4.17
N GLN A 61 0.96 11.99 3.36
CA GLN A 61 0.97 11.14 2.18
C GLN A 61 1.19 9.69 2.64
N VAL A 62 0.60 8.74 1.94
CA VAL A 62 0.77 7.30 2.19
C VAL A 62 1.35 6.67 0.94
N ALA A 63 2.35 5.83 1.13
CA ALA A 63 2.98 5.05 0.08
C ALA A 63 3.01 3.59 0.50
N VAL A 64 2.31 2.73 -0.24
CA VAL A 64 2.22 1.29 0.05
C VAL A 64 3.11 0.55 -0.95
N HIS A 65 3.93 -0.37 -0.46
CA HIS A 65 4.57 -1.37 -1.30
C HIS A 65 3.54 -2.44 -1.66
N ALA A 66 3.18 -2.52 -2.94
CA ALA A 66 2.25 -3.52 -3.46
C ALA A 66 2.71 -3.97 -4.84
N ASN A 67 3.08 -5.25 -4.96
CA ASN A 67 3.54 -5.84 -6.22
C ASN A 67 2.48 -6.73 -6.85
N GLY A 68 1.80 -7.54 -6.04
CA GLY A 68 0.78 -8.44 -6.51
C GLY A 68 -0.54 -7.74 -6.75
N ASP A 69 -1.27 -8.18 -7.77
CA ASP A 69 -2.52 -7.56 -8.20
C ASP A 69 -3.58 -7.53 -7.07
N ARG A 70 -3.60 -8.56 -6.23
CA ARG A 70 -4.53 -8.62 -5.09
C ARG A 70 -4.24 -7.57 -4.03
N ILE A 71 -2.97 -7.36 -3.66
CA ILE A 71 -2.61 -6.32 -2.68
C ILE A 71 -2.74 -4.91 -3.28
N ILE A 72 -2.53 -4.74 -4.58
CA ILE A 72 -2.77 -3.47 -5.29
C ILE A 72 -4.25 -3.10 -5.16
N ASN A 73 -5.17 -4.03 -5.44
CA ASN A 73 -6.61 -3.78 -5.30
C ASN A 73 -6.99 -3.39 -3.86
N ILE A 74 -6.51 -4.14 -2.86
CA ILE A 74 -6.76 -3.83 -1.44
C ILE A 74 -6.23 -2.42 -1.09
N THR A 75 -5.05 -2.06 -1.60
CA THR A 75 -4.45 -0.74 -1.40
C THR A 75 -5.29 0.37 -2.01
N LEU A 76 -5.78 0.19 -3.24
CA LEU A 76 -6.64 1.15 -3.93
C LEU A 76 -7.97 1.33 -3.20
N ASP A 77 -8.58 0.24 -2.72
CA ASP A 77 -9.81 0.29 -1.92
C ASP A 77 -9.60 1.10 -0.63
N ALA A 78 -8.49 0.89 0.07
CA ALA A 78 -8.15 1.65 1.27
C ALA A 78 -7.98 3.16 0.97
N TYR A 79 -7.31 3.51 -0.14
CA TYR A 79 -7.19 4.90 -0.57
C TYR A 79 -8.54 5.52 -0.93
N GLU A 80 -9.38 4.79 -1.66
CA GLU A 80 -10.70 5.26 -2.06
C GLU A 80 -11.59 5.51 -0.84
N LYS A 81 -11.61 4.58 0.11
CA LYS A 81 -12.37 4.74 1.37
C LYS A 81 -11.90 5.97 2.15
N ALA A 82 -10.59 6.18 2.27
CA ALA A 82 -10.04 7.35 2.95
C ALA A 82 -10.43 8.66 2.26
N LEU A 83 -10.33 8.72 0.93
CA LEU A 83 -10.70 9.90 0.14
C LEU A 83 -12.20 10.19 0.16
N ARG A 84 -13.05 9.16 0.16
CA ARG A 84 -14.50 9.32 0.29
C ARG A 84 -14.87 9.87 1.67
N ALA A 85 -14.22 9.38 2.74
CA ALA A 85 -14.48 9.82 4.10
C ALA A 85 -13.91 11.23 4.38
N TYR A 86 -12.74 11.55 3.82
CA TYR A 86 -12.02 12.81 4.01
C TYR A 86 -11.46 13.32 2.66
N PRO A 87 -12.26 13.99 1.82
CA PRO A 87 -11.79 14.45 0.51
C PRO A 87 -10.55 15.37 0.60
N ARG A 88 -9.53 15.09 -0.22
CA ARG A 88 -8.29 15.89 -0.30
C ARG A 88 -7.77 15.96 -1.74
N GLU A 89 -7.71 17.14 -2.32
CA GLU A 89 -7.31 17.34 -3.72
C GLU A 89 -5.88 16.83 -3.98
N ASP A 90 -4.87 17.37 -3.28
CA ASP A 90 -3.47 16.98 -3.45
C ASP A 90 -3.03 15.86 -2.48
N HIS A 91 -3.80 14.78 -2.44
CA HIS A 91 -3.53 13.62 -1.59
C HIS A 91 -2.24 12.87 -1.94
N ARG A 92 -1.92 12.76 -3.23
CA ARG A 92 -0.70 12.13 -3.78
C ARG A 92 -0.36 10.77 -3.17
N HIS A 93 -1.35 9.97 -2.76
CA HIS A 93 -1.08 8.59 -2.35
C HIS A 93 -0.39 7.83 -3.48
N ARG A 94 0.48 6.89 -3.13
CA ARG A 94 1.29 6.17 -4.11
C ARG A 94 1.28 4.68 -3.86
N ASP A 95 1.16 3.94 -4.93
CA ASP A 95 1.66 2.58 -4.98
C ASP A 95 3.16 2.61 -5.29
N ILE A 96 3.92 1.71 -4.68
CA ILE A 96 5.33 1.47 -4.95
C ILE A 96 5.46 0.00 -5.33
N SER A 97 5.40 -0.26 -6.64
CA SER A 97 5.73 -1.57 -7.18
C SER A 97 7.24 -1.64 -7.47
N GLY A 98 7.90 -2.67 -6.96
CA GLY A 98 9.28 -3.01 -7.30
C GLY A 98 9.39 -3.48 -8.75
N LYS A 99 10.49 -3.12 -9.40
CA LYS A 99 10.89 -3.76 -10.67
C LYS A 99 11.32 -5.20 -10.43
#